data_AF-A0A0A6P260-F1
#
_entry.id   AF-A0A0A6P260-F1
#
_cell.length_a   1.000
_cell.length_b   1.000
_cell.length_c   1.000
_cell.angle_alpha   90.00
_cell.angle_beta   90.00
_cell.angle_gamma   90.00
#
_symmetry.space_group_name_H-M   'P 1'
#
loop_
_entity.id
_entity.type
_entity.pdbx_description
1 polymer ?
#
loop_
_entity_poly.entity_id
_entity_poly.type
_entity_poly.pdbx_seq_one_letter_code
_entity_poly.pdbx_strand_id
1 'polypeptide(L)' 'MVRSPHNKQEEATEAKLQSLNKQGILEKYHYLVFSAHGYLSQEVPALSALVLGQINNPAGIDGYVTAGEWTGYNLKSDLM' A
#
# COMPACT_ATOMS: atom_id res chain seq x y z
N MET A 1 12.57 -25.35 -0.88
CA MET A 1 11.75 -24.66 -1.89
C MET A 1 12.58 -23.52 -2.46
N VAL A 2 13.16 -23.72 -3.65
CA VAL A 2 14.05 -22.73 -4.30
C VAL A 2 13.16 -21.83 -5.16
N ARG A 3 13.09 -20.53 -4.84
CA ARG A 3 12.30 -19.56 -5.61
C ARG A 3 13.03 -19.20 -6.92
N SER A 4 12.31 -19.19 -8.04
CA SER A 4 12.83 -18.77 -9.35
C SER A 4 13.37 -17.33 -9.34
N PRO A 5 14.47 -17.05 -10.06
CA PRO A 5 15.15 -15.74 -10.08
C PRO A 5 14.42 -14.64 -10.90
N HIS A 6 13.11 -14.79 -11.16
CA HIS A 6 12.33 -13.87 -12.02
C HIS A 6 11.16 -13.18 -11.28
N ASN A 7 10.99 -13.40 -9.98
CA ASN A 7 10.11 -12.52 -9.22
C ASN A 7 10.84 -11.18 -9.07
N LYS A 8 10.43 -10.20 -9.88
CA LYS A 8 10.70 -8.77 -9.69
C LYS A 8 10.63 -8.48 -8.19
N GLN A 9 11.55 -7.64 -7.71
CA GLN A 9 11.55 -7.13 -6.33
C GLN A 9 10.11 -6.84 -5.88
N GLU A 10 9.77 -7.15 -4.63
CA GLU A 10 8.44 -6.92 -4.06
C GLU A 10 8.12 -5.41 -4.06
N GLU A 11 7.68 -4.86 -5.20
CA GLU A 11 7.46 -3.42 -5.40
C GLU A 11 6.13 -2.97 -4.79
N ALA A 12 5.22 -3.90 -4.52
CA ALA A 12 3.97 -3.67 -3.80
C ALA A 12 4.24 -3.56 -2.29
N THR A 13 5.00 -2.55 -1.89
CA THR A 13 5.32 -2.22 -0.50
C THR A 13 4.72 -0.88 -0.11
N GLU A 14 4.41 -0.73 1.17
CA GLU A 14 3.97 0.55 1.74
C GLU A 14 5.02 1.65 1.52
N ALA A 15 6.30 1.35 1.72
CA ALA A 15 7.40 2.30 1.48
C ALA A 15 7.40 2.86 0.05
N LYS A 16 7.16 1.99 -0.96
CA LYS A 16 7.06 2.43 -2.35
C LYS A 16 5.83 3.32 -2.56
N LEU A 17 4.67 2.92 -2.03
CA LEU A 17 3.45 3.70 -2.14
C LEU A 17 3.59 5.09 -1.52
N GLN A 18 4.12 5.17 -0.29
CA GLN A 18 4.41 6.44 0.37
C GLN A 18 5.40 7.30 -0.43
N SER A 19 6.43 6.69 -1.02
CA SER A 19 7.42 7.39 -1.85
C SER A 19 6.77 7.97 -3.12
N LEU A 20 5.89 7.22 -3.79
CA LEU A 20 5.15 7.69 -4.95
C LEU A 20 4.20 8.85 -4.59
N ASN A 21 3.58 8.79 -3.41
CA ASN A 21 2.75 9.87 -2.88
C ASN A 21 3.56 11.15 -2.65
N LYS A 22 4.69 11.05 -1.95
CA LYS A 22 5.59 12.18 -1.67
C LYS A 22 6.16 12.83 -2.94
N GLN A 23 6.30 12.06 -4.01
CA GLN A 23 6.75 12.54 -5.32
C GLN A 23 5.61 13.16 -6.16
N GLY A 24 4.37 13.16 -5.68
CA GLY A 24 3.19 13.62 -6.45
C GLY A 24 2.88 12.74 -7.66
N ILE A 25 3.41 11.51 -7.71
CA ILE A 25 3.20 10.60 -8.84
C ILE A 25 1.79 10.03 -8.81
N LEU A 26 1.26 9.72 -7.62
CA LEU A 26 -0.08 9.15 -7.47
C LEU A 26 -1.18 10.09 -7.97
N GLU A 27 -0.99 11.40 -7.86
CA GLU A 27 -1.92 12.42 -8.37
C GLU A 27 -2.13 12.36 -9.89
N LYS A 28 -1.22 11.72 -10.63
CA LYS A 28 -1.31 11.58 -12.08
C LYS A 28 -2.21 10.43 -12.51
N TYR A 29 -2.72 9.64 -11.57
CA TYR A 29 -3.54 8.46 -11.83
C TYR A 29 -4.89 8.57 -11.14
N HIS A 30 -5.95 8.21 -11.87
CA HIS A 30 -7.32 8.16 -11.34
C HIS A 30 -7.61 6.85 -10.58
N TYR A 31 -6.91 5.77 -10.94
CA TYR A 31 -7.12 4.43 -10.40
C TYR A 31 -5.80 3.82 -9.95
N LEU A 32 -5.81 3.22 -8.76
CA LEU A 32 -4.75 2.36 -8.25
C LEU A 32 -5.31 0.94 -8.11
N VAL A 33 -4.66 -0.04 -8.72
CA VAL A 33 -5.09 -1.44 -8.67
C VAL A 33 -4.08 -2.22 -7.84
N PHE A 34 -4.57 -2.90 -6.80
CA PHE A 34 -3.77 -3.73 -5.92
C PHE A 34 -4.18 -5.20 -6.06
N SER A 35 -3.19 -6.09 -6.17
CA SER A 35 -3.36 -7.52 -5.96
C SER A 35 -2.74 -7.86 -4.61
N ALA A 36 -3.52 -7.75 -3.54
CA ALA A 36 -3.06 -7.84 -2.16
C ALA A 36 -4.09 -8.57 -1.29
N HIS A 37 -3.67 -8.99 -0.09
CA HIS A 37 -4.62 -9.45 0.93
C HIS A 37 -5.26 -8.26 1.63
N GLY A 38 -6.52 -8.42 2.05
CA GLY A 38 -7.21 -7.45 2.89
C GLY A 38 -7.29 -7.94 4.32
N TYR A 39 -7.10 -7.03 5.27
CA TYR A 39 -7.44 -7.21 6.68
C TYR A 39 -8.68 -6.38 6.99
N LEU A 40 -9.71 -7.01 7.55
CA LEU A 40 -10.97 -6.35 7.93
C LEU A 40 -11.08 -6.31 9.46
N SER A 41 -11.15 -5.10 10.02
CA SER A 41 -11.45 -4.89 11.43
C SER A 41 -12.95 -4.62 11.60
N GLN A 42 -13.65 -5.55 12.25
CA GLN A 42 -15.10 -5.44 12.48
C GLN A 42 -15.45 -4.41 13.57
N GLU A 43 -14.53 -4.16 14.50
CA GLU A 43 -14.76 -3.27 15.64
C GLU A 43 -14.34 -1.83 15.35
N VAL A 44 -13.21 -1.66 14.67
CA VAL A 44 -12.63 -0.34 14.37
C VAL A 44 -12.36 -0.26 12.87
N PRO A 45 -13.32 0.24 12.07
CA PRO A 45 -13.22 0.26 10.60
C PRO A 45 -11.95 0.93 10.07
N ALA A 46 -11.48 1.99 10.75
CA ALA A 46 -10.25 2.72 10.40
C ALA A 46 -8.97 1.85 10.41
N LEU A 47 -8.98 0.72 11.10
CA LEU A 47 -7.86 -0.23 11.14
C LEU A 47 -7.93 -1.33 10.07
N SER A 48 -9.00 -1.38 9.26
CA SER A 48 -9.04 -2.27 8.09
C SER A 48 -7.96 -1.85 7.11
N ALA A 49 -7.24 -2.79 6.49
CA ALA A 49 -6.03 -2.48 5.74
C ALA A 49 -5.84 -3.34 4.50
N LEU A 50 -5.10 -2.81 3.52
CA LEU A 50 -4.41 -3.65 2.54
C LEU A 50 -3.08 -4.12 3.14
N VAL A 51 -2.79 -5.41 2.98
CA VAL A 51 -1.52 -6.02 3.40
C VAL A 51 -0.57 -6.02 2.21
N LEU A 52 0.46 -5.18 2.28
CA LEU A 52 1.52 -5.05 1.29
C LEU A 52 2.77 -5.84 1.75
N GLY A 53 3.92 -5.63 1.10
CA GLY A 53 5.17 -6.32 1.45
C GLY A 53 5.49 -6.22 2.95
N GLN A 54 5.70 -7.39 3.57
CA GLN A 54 5.92 -7.53 5.02
C GLN A 54 7.37 -7.84 5.39
N ILE A 55 8.18 -8.25 4.40
CA ILE A 55 9.55 -8.75 4.64
C ILE A 55 10.55 -7.60 4.44
N ASN A 56 11.49 -7.46 5.38
CA ASN A 56 12.56 -6.45 5.33
C ASN A 56 12.06 -5.00 5.25
N ASN A 57 10.94 -4.69 5.91
CA ASN A 57 10.43 -3.33 5.95
C ASN A 57 11.40 -2.38 6.68
N PRO A 58 11.62 -1.15 6.16
CA PRO A 58 12.38 -0.11 6.86
C PRO A 58 11.77 0.24 8.22
N ALA A 59 12.56 0.86 9.10
CA ALA A 59 12.04 1.35 10.37
C ALA A 59 10.88 2.34 10.15
N GLY A 60 9.77 2.12 10.85
CA GLY A 60 8.56 2.95 10.73
C GLY A 60 7.65 2.60 9.54
N ILE A 61 7.94 1.52 8.82
CA ILE A 61 7.08 0.94 7.78
C ILE A 61 6.60 -0.41 8.29
N ASP A 62 5.30 -0.60 8.42
CA ASP A 62 4.72 -1.84 8.94
C ASP A 62 4.17 -2.75 7.82
N GLY A 63 4.09 -2.23 6.60
CA GLY A 63 3.63 -2.95 5.43
C GLY A 63 2.11 -2.98 5.28
N TYR A 64 1.39 -2.17 6.05
CA TYR A 64 -0.05 -2.01 5.93
C TYR A 64 -0.37 -0.64 5.33
N VAL A 65 -1.52 -0.55 4.69
CA VAL A 65 -2.16 0.73 4.41
C VAL A 65 -3.58 0.64 4.92
N THR A 66 -3.82 1.28 6.06
CA THR A 66 -5.09 1.27 6.76
C THR A 66 -6.10 2.22 6.11
N ALA A 67 -7.39 1.97 6.37
CA ALA A 67 -8.51 2.84 6.02
C ALA A 67 -8.27 4.28 6.50
N GLY A 68 -7.72 4.46 7.70
CA GLY A 68 -7.37 5.78 8.23
C GLY A 68 -6.25 6.46 7.46
N GLU A 69 -5.22 5.72 7.06
CA GLU A 69 -4.04 6.27 6.36
C GLU A 69 -4.34 6.72 4.93
N TRP A 70 -5.35 6.15 4.25
CA TRP A 70 -5.72 6.56 2.90
C TRP A 70 -6.01 8.05 2.79
N THR A 71 -6.55 8.67 3.84
CA THR A 71 -6.82 10.11 3.90
C THR A 71 -5.56 10.98 3.85
N GLY A 72 -4.39 10.41 4.18
CA GLY A 72 -3.09 11.08 4.08
C GLY A 72 -2.46 11.02 2.68
N TYR A 73 -3.04 10.29 1.74
CA TYR A 73 -2.57 10.22 0.35
C TYR A 73 -3.23 11.30 -0.50
N ASN A 74 -2.43 12.00 -1.31
CA ASN A 74 -2.96 12.96 -2.27
C ASN A 74 -3.33 12.21 -3.56
N LEU A 75 -4.59 11.81 -3.64
CA LEU A 75 -5.14 11.05 -4.76
C LEU A 75 -6.10 11.93 -5.56
N LYS A 76 -6.01 11.89 -6.90
CA LYS A 76 -7.03 12.45 -7.80
C LYS A 76 -8.11 11.40 -8.10
N SER A 77 -8.59 10.73 -7.05
CA SER A 77 -9.62 9.71 -7.20
C SER A 77 -10.99 10.36 -7.34
N ASP A 78 -11.77 9.92 -8.33
CA ASP A 78 -13.15 10.36 -8.53
C ASP A 78 -14.16 9.62 -7.62
N LEU A 79 -13.67 8.68 -6.79
CA LEU A 79 -14.47 7.90 -5.83
C LEU A 79 -14.49 8.50 -4.42
N MET A 80 -14.10 9.78 -4.27
CA MET A 80 -14.23 10.53 -3.01
C MET A 80 -15.57 11.24 -2.90
#